data_AF-A0A4Q0GP93-F1
#
_entry.id   AF-A0A4Q0GP93-F1
#
_cell.length_a   1.000
_cell.length_b   1.000
_cell.length_c   1.000
_cell.angle_alpha   90.00
_cell.angle_beta   90.00
_cell.angle_gamma   90.00
#
_symmetry.space_group_name_H-M   'P 1'
#
loop_
_entity.id
_entity.type
_entity.pdbx_description
1 polymer ?
#
loop_
_entity_poly.entity_id
_entity_poly.type
_entity_poly.pdbx_seq_one_letter_code
_entity_poly.pdbx_strand_id
1 'polypeptide(L)'
;MINFALPIDQSRFATPVASPLSPASYLQLRRKAAGLSVDEVARRISTTNQSEVRALVCLLETQGSSAKYRETIDGFADAFPIDADVYMQLRDTPADQHPRICRGCGCSEYDPCVSADGAQSCAWQGVNTCTRCVGEPTVPVQQ
;
A
#
# COMPACT_ATOMS: atom_id res chain seq x y z
N MET A 1 -3.61 -20.81 57.09
CA MET A 1 -4.21 -20.40 55.80
C MET A 1 -3.15 -19.60 55.06
N ILE A 2 -2.48 -20.20 54.08
CA ILE A 2 -1.41 -19.55 53.33
C ILE A 2 -2.00 -19.07 52.00
N ASN A 3 -2.02 -17.75 51.81
CA ASN A 3 -2.53 -17.10 50.61
C ASN A 3 -1.51 -17.29 49.48
N PHE A 4 -1.87 -18.04 48.44
CA PHE A 4 -1.09 -18.12 47.20
C PHE A 4 -1.57 -17.03 46.24
N ALA A 5 -0.81 -15.93 46.15
CA ALA A 5 -0.95 -14.97 45.06
C ALA A 5 -0.17 -15.51 43.85
N LEU A 6 -0.88 -15.86 42.77
CA LEU A 6 -0.26 -16.18 41.48
C LEU A 6 0.30 -14.90 40.84
N PRO A 7 1.53 -14.91 40.31
CA PRO A 7 2.02 -13.79 39.52
C PRO A 7 1.25 -13.75 38.20
N ILE A 8 0.69 -12.57 37.88
CA ILE A 8 0.16 -12.29 36.55
C ILE A 8 1.37 -12.25 35.61
N ASP A 9 1.48 -13.28 34.77
CA ASP A 9 2.40 -13.30 33.64
C ASP A 9 2.03 -12.13 32.72
N GLN A 10 2.80 -11.05 32.82
CA GLN A 10 2.75 -9.95 31.87
C GLN A 10 3.43 -10.44 30.60
N SER A 11 2.69 -11.26 29.86
CA SER A 11 2.98 -11.59 28.47
C SER A 11 3.14 -10.26 27.72
N ARG A 12 4.40 -9.89 27.48
CA ARG A 12 4.76 -8.80 26.59
C ARG A 12 4.21 -9.19 25.23
N PHE A 13 3.09 -8.59 24.83
CA PHE A 13 2.63 -8.63 23.46
C PHE A 13 3.72 -7.99 22.61
N ALA A 14 4.62 -8.81 22.07
CA ALA A 14 5.51 -8.40 21.00
C ALA A 14 4.62 -7.88 19.88
N THR A 15 4.72 -6.59 19.60
CA THR A 15 3.98 -5.99 18.49
C THR A 15 4.39 -6.75 17.23
N PRO A 16 3.46 -7.40 16.50
CA PRO A 16 3.83 -8.12 15.29
C PRO A 16 4.50 -7.12 14.34
N VAL A 17 5.77 -7.37 14.02
CA VAL A 17 6.48 -6.59 13.01
C VAL A 17 5.80 -6.92 11.69
N ALA A 18 5.00 -5.97 11.20
CA ALA A 18 4.28 -6.15 9.94
C ALA A 18 5.29 -6.47 8.83
N SER A 19 5.03 -7.52 8.04
CA SER A 19 5.90 -7.90 6.94
C SER A 19 6.14 -6.71 6.00
N PRO A 20 7.36 -6.55 5.46
CA PRO A 20 7.67 -5.49 4.50
C PRO A 20 6.69 -5.51 3.33
N LEU A 21 6.30 -4.33 2.85
CA LEU A 21 5.39 -4.23 1.72
C LEU A 21 6.16 -4.57 0.44
N SER A 22 5.64 -5.49 -0.38
CA SER A 22 6.22 -5.75 -1.69
C SER A 22 5.80 -4.68 -2.71
N PRO A 23 6.54 -4.51 -3.83
CA PRO A 23 6.11 -3.63 -4.93
C PRO A 23 4.72 -3.98 -5.45
N ALA A 24 4.41 -5.28 -5.57
CA ALA A 24 3.11 -5.76 -6.02
C ALA A 24 1.98 -5.35 -5.06
N SER A 25 2.19 -5.51 -3.76
CA SER A 25 1.23 -5.07 -2.74
C SER A 25 1.07 -3.55 -2.72
N TYR A 26 2.15 -2.80 -2.95
CA TYR A 26 2.09 -1.34 -3.03
C TYR A 26 1.24 -0.87 -4.21
N LEU A 27 1.49 -1.39 -5.42
CA LEU A 27 0.71 -1.07 -6.61
C LEU A 27 -0.78 -1.37 -6.42
N GLN A 28 -1.07 -2.57 -5.90
CA GLN A 28 -2.45 -2.98 -5.61
C GLN A 28 -3.12 -2.06 -4.57
N LEU A 29 -2.39 -1.68 -3.52
CA LEU A 29 -2.92 -0.84 -2.46
C LEU A 29 -3.28 0.55 -2.97
N ARG A 30 -2.40 1.18 -3.76
CA ARG A 30 -2.66 2.48 -4.38
C ARG A 30 -3.86 2.45 -5.32
N ARG A 31 -3.96 1.41 -6.16
CA ARG A 31 -5.13 1.23 -7.05
C ARG A 31 -6.43 1.09 -6.25
N LYS A 32 -6.44 0.23 -5.23
CA LYS A 32 -7.63 0.02 -4.38
C LYS A 32 -8.02 1.28 -3.60
N ALA A 33 -7.04 2.03 -3.12
CA ALA A 33 -7.27 3.31 -2.43
C ALA A 33 -7.90 4.37 -3.35
N ALA A 34 -7.59 4.32 -4.64
CA ALA A 34 -8.24 5.14 -5.67
C ALA A 34 -9.62 4.60 -6.09
N GLY A 35 -10.07 3.47 -5.55
CA GLY A 35 -11.36 2.85 -5.88
C GLY A 35 -11.43 2.27 -7.28
N LEU A 36 -10.30 1.98 -7.92
CA LEU A 36 -10.27 1.55 -9.33
C LEU A 36 -10.19 0.03 -9.46
N SER A 37 -10.95 -0.54 -10.39
CA SER A 37 -10.74 -1.91 -10.86
C SER A 37 -9.53 -1.98 -11.80
N VAL A 38 -9.05 -3.19 -12.08
CA VAL A 38 -7.96 -3.38 -13.06
C VAL A 38 -8.40 -2.94 -14.46
N ASP A 39 -9.64 -3.23 -14.84
CA ASP A 39 -10.19 -2.82 -16.14
C ASP A 39 -10.30 -1.29 -16.25
N GLU A 40 -10.68 -0.62 -15.15
CA GLU A 40 -10.72 0.84 -15.09
C GLU A 40 -9.34 1.47 -15.30
N VAL A 41 -8.30 0.91 -14.65
CA VAL A 41 -6.92 1.35 -14.86
C VAL A 41 -6.50 1.15 -16.32
N ALA A 42 -6.81 -0.01 -16.90
CA ALA A 42 -6.46 -0.29 -18.30
C ALA A 42 -7.09 0.72 -19.28
N ARG A 43 -8.36 1.08 -19.06
CA ARG A 43 -9.06 2.09 -19.87
C ARG A 43 -8.47 3.49 -19.73
N ARG A 44 -7.96 3.84 -18.54
CA ARG A 44 -7.34 5.17 -18.30
C ARG A 44 -5.97 5.29 -18.95
N ILE A 45 -5.18 4.22 -18.94
CA ILE A 45 -3.82 4.21 -19.50
C ILE A 45 -3.84 4.13 -21.03
N SER A 46 -4.76 3.38 -21.63
CA SER A 46 -4.80 3.20 -23.09
C SER A 46 -6.21 3.07 -23.64
N THR A 47 -6.48 3.77 -24.74
CA THR A 47 -7.73 3.61 -25.51
C THR A 47 -7.68 2.46 -26.51
N THR A 48 -6.49 2.01 -26.92
CA THR A 48 -6.30 1.01 -27.98
C THR A 48 -5.79 -0.35 -27.48
N ASN A 49 -4.98 -0.38 -26.42
CA ASN A 49 -4.29 -1.60 -25.94
C ASN A 49 -4.75 -2.01 -24.54
N GLN A 50 -6.06 -1.94 -24.28
CA GLN A 50 -6.62 -2.17 -22.93
C GLN A 50 -6.35 -3.59 -22.42
N SER A 51 -6.39 -4.60 -23.29
CA SER A 51 -6.15 -6.00 -22.92
C SER A 51 -4.71 -6.23 -22.44
N GLU A 52 -3.74 -5.62 -23.12
CA GLU A 52 -2.32 -5.68 -22.78
C GLU A 52 -2.04 -4.93 -21.47
N VAL A 53 -2.60 -3.74 -21.30
CA VAL A 53 -2.45 -2.99 -20.05
C VAL A 53 -3.09 -3.75 -18.88
N ARG A 54 -4.28 -4.32 -19.07
CA ARG A 54 -4.95 -5.15 -18.06
C ARG A 54 -4.06 -6.32 -17.64
N ALA A 55 -3.48 -7.04 -18.61
CA ALA A 55 -2.56 -8.14 -18.34
C ALA A 55 -1.31 -7.66 -17.58
N LEU A 56 -0.76 -6.50 -17.95
CA LEU A 56 0.37 -5.88 -17.25
C LEU A 56 0.03 -5.55 -15.79
N VAL A 57 -1.13 -4.95 -15.52
CA VAL A 57 -1.55 -4.64 -14.15
C VAL A 57 -1.68 -5.92 -13.33
N CYS A 58 -2.35 -6.95 -13.87
CA CYS A 58 -2.47 -8.25 -13.20
C CYS A 58 -1.10 -8.88 -12.91
N LEU A 59 -0.18 -8.81 -13.86
CA LEU A 59 1.17 -9.33 -13.70
C LEU A 59 1.92 -8.59 -12.59
N LEU A 60 1.88 -7.25 -12.59
CA LEU A 60 2.61 -6.43 -11.61
C LEU A 60 2.01 -6.45 -10.20
N GLU A 61 0.73 -6.79 -10.05
CA GLU A 61 0.11 -7.03 -8.75
C GLU A 61 0.29 -8.47 -8.23
N THR A 62 0.95 -9.33 -9.00
CA THR A 62 1.28 -10.70 -8.57
C THR A 62 2.56 -10.68 -7.73
N GLN A 63 2.55 -11.35 -6.57
CA GLN A 63 3.72 -11.43 -5.69
C GLN A 63 4.91 -12.10 -6.41
N GLY A 64 6.11 -11.55 -6.23
CA GLY A 64 7.32 -12.00 -6.92
C GLY A 64 7.53 -11.38 -8.31
N SER A 65 6.51 -10.73 -8.88
CA SER A 65 6.65 -9.91 -10.09
C SER A 65 6.96 -8.46 -9.73
N SER A 66 7.75 -7.80 -10.58
CA SER A 66 7.97 -6.37 -10.49
C SER A 66 8.26 -5.78 -11.86
N ALA A 67 7.98 -4.49 -12.03
CA ALA A 67 8.33 -3.78 -13.25
C ALA A 67 9.85 -3.67 -13.31
N LYS A 68 10.41 -3.94 -14.49
CA LYS A 68 11.85 -3.80 -14.73
C LYS A 68 12.29 -2.34 -14.85
N TYR A 69 11.44 -1.51 -15.42
CA TYR A 69 11.75 -0.12 -15.78
C TYR A 69 10.85 0.85 -15.01
N ARG A 70 11.40 2.01 -14.61
CA ARG A 70 10.66 3.04 -13.85
C ARG A 70 9.52 3.61 -14.68
N GLU A 71 9.76 3.78 -15.98
CA GLU A 71 8.85 4.30 -16.98
C GLU A 71 7.56 3.47 -17.08
N THR A 72 7.66 2.16 -16.79
CA THR A 72 6.47 1.30 -16.71
C THR A 72 5.55 1.73 -15.58
N ILE A 73 6.11 2.13 -14.43
CA ILE A 73 5.36 2.59 -13.25
C ILE A 73 4.90 4.04 -13.42
N ASP A 74 5.72 4.90 -14.02
CA ASP A 74 5.33 6.27 -14.36
C ASP A 74 4.05 6.29 -15.22
N GLY A 75 3.90 5.34 -16.14
CA GLY A 75 2.68 5.19 -16.95
C GLY A 75 1.39 4.88 -16.16
N PHE A 76 1.49 4.47 -14.89
CA PHE A 76 0.32 4.28 -14.03
C PHE A 76 -0.14 5.57 -13.34
N ALA A 77 0.72 6.60 -13.28
CA ALA A 77 0.40 7.87 -12.63
C ALA A 77 -0.79 8.60 -13.27
N ASP A 78 -1.04 8.35 -14.56
CA ASP A 78 -2.20 8.87 -15.28
C ASP A 78 -3.53 8.23 -14.81
N ALA A 79 -3.48 7.03 -14.22
CA ALA A 79 -4.68 6.30 -13.80
C ALA A 79 -5.03 6.55 -12.33
N PHE A 80 -4.03 6.53 -11.44
CA PHE A 80 -4.18 6.76 -10.00
C PHE A 80 -2.88 7.28 -9.38
N PRO A 81 -2.95 7.94 -8.21
CA PRO A 81 -1.76 8.40 -7.51
C PRO A 81 -0.81 7.24 -7.18
N ILE A 82 0.41 7.28 -7.68
CA ILE A 82 1.48 6.34 -7.34
C ILE A 82 2.83 7.06 -7.39
N ASP A 83 3.70 6.73 -6.43
CA ASP A 83 5.07 7.23 -6.40
C ASP A 83 6.01 6.14 -6.95
N ALA A 84 6.59 6.42 -8.12
CA ALA A 84 7.51 5.50 -8.78
C ALA A 84 8.81 5.31 -7.98
N ASP A 85 9.29 6.32 -7.26
CA ASP A 85 10.52 6.19 -6.49
C ASP A 85 10.29 5.28 -5.27
N VAL A 86 9.13 5.40 -4.61
CA VAL A 86 8.72 4.45 -3.57
C VAL A 86 8.60 3.03 -4.15
N TYR A 87 7.96 2.86 -5.30
CA TYR A 87 7.85 1.53 -5.94
C TYR A 87 9.23 0.91 -6.19
N MET A 88 10.15 1.68 -6.75
CA MET A 88 11.50 1.22 -7.09
C MET A 88 12.31 0.92 -5.82
N GLN A 89 12.17 1.73 -4.77
CA GLN A 89 12.78 1.48 -3.47
C GLN A 89 12.30 0.16 -2.87
N LEU A 90 10.99 -0.15 -2.92
CA LEU A 90 10.46 -1.43 -2.45
C LEU A 90 11.00 -2.64 -3.24
N ARG A 91 11.38 -2.43 -4.51
CA ARG A 91 11.93 -3.47 -5.39
C ARG A 91 13.42 -3.71 -5.14
N ASP A 92 14.18 -2.62 -4.99
CA ASP A 92 15.65 -2.65 -5.09
C ASP A 92 16.36 -2.59 -3.73
N THR A 93 15.70 -2.06 -2.70
CA THR A 93 16.33 -1.82 -1.39
C THR A 93 15.89 -2.84 -0.35
N PRO A 94 16.73 -3.14 0.65
CA PRO A 94 16.33 -3.99 1.76
C PRO A 94 15.23 -3.33 2.61
N ALA A 95 14.46 -4.15 3.32
CA ALA A 95 13.23 -3.73 4.00
C ALA A 95 13.42 -2.65 5.09
N ASP A 96 14.60 -2.59 5.71
CA ASP A 96 14.97 -1.58 6.70
C ASP A 96 15.17 -0.18 6.09
N GLN A 97 15.34 -0.11 4.77
CA GLN A 97 15.42 1.14 4.01
C GLN A 97 14.09 1.52 3.37
N HIS A 98 13.03 0.71 3.49
CA HIS A 98 11.72 1.04 2.92
C HIS A 98 11.11 2.22 3.66
N PRO A 99 10.45 3.14 2.94
CA PRO A 99 9.78 4.26 3.58
C PRO A 99 8.61 3.76 4.40
N ARG A 100 8.17 4.59 5.34
CA ARG A 100 6.93 4.32 6.05
C ARG A 100 5.74 4.45 5.10
N ILE A 101 4.96 3.37 4.96
CA ILE A 101 3.80 3.31 4.06
C ILE A 101 2.54 2.90 4.83
N CYS A 102 1.46 3.64 4.62
CA CYS A 102 0.15 3.32 5.19
C CYS A 102 -0.39 2.04 4.56
N ARG A 103 -0.76 1.03 5.37
CA ARG A 103 -1.33 -0.24 4.89
C ARG A 103 -2.79 -0.14 4.46
N GLY A 104 -3.45 0.99 4.70
CA GLY A 104 -4.82 1.24 4.23
C GLY A 104 -4.88 1.84 2.83
N CYS A 105 -4.03 2.82 2.52
CA CYS A 105 -4.11 3.57 1.25
C CYS A 105 -2.80 3.64 0.46
N GLY A 106 -1.67 3.23 1.03
CA GLY A 106 -0.37 3.30 0.37
C GLY A 106 0.25 4.70 0.31
N CYS A 107 -0.25 5.71 1.02
CA CYS A 107 0.50 6.95 1.19
C CYS A 107 1.82 6.68 1.92
N SER A 108 2.87 7.39 1.54
CA SER A 108 4.20 7.30 2.16
C SER A 108 4.49 8.56 2.96
N GLU A 109 5.64 8.60 3.64
CA GLU A 109 6.11 9.82 4.28
C GLU A 109 6.52 10.92 3.29
N TYR A 110 6.76 10.56 2.02
CA TYR A 110 7.10 11.48 0.93
C TYR A 110 5.86 11.91 0.12
N ASP A 111 4.83 11.07 0.10
CA ASP A 111 3.58 11.27 -0.66
C ASP A 111 2.36 11.07 0.26
N PRO A 112 1.98 12.10 1.06
CA PRO A 112 0.82 12.00 1.94
C PRO A 112 -0.48 12.07 1.14
N CYS A 113 -1.45 11.21 1.47
CA CYS A 113 -2.77 11.33 0.86
C CYS A 113 -3.49 12.58 1.37
N VAL A 114 -4.23 13.25 0.48
CA VAL A 114 -5.00 14.45 0.81
C VAL A 114 -6.46 14.12 1.04
N SER A 115 -7.19 14.98 1.75
CA SER A 115 -8.65 14.92 1.90
C SER A 115 -9.36 15.04 0.54
N ALA A 116 -10.64 14.66 0.47
CA ALA A 116 -11.39 14.66 -0.79
C ALA A 116 -11.51 16.06 -1.43
N ASP A 117 -11.49 17.11 -0.61
CA ASP A 117 -11.46 18.52 -1.03
C ASP A 117 -10.04 19.05 -1.29
N GLY A 118 -9.01 18.22 -1.11
CA GLY A 118 -7.60 18.58 -1.28
C GLY A 118 -7.04 19.53 -0.21
N ALA A 119 -7.83 19.92 0.80
CA ALA A 119 -7.45 20.97 1.74
C ALA A 119 -6.48 20.50 2.83
N GLN A 120 -6.44 19.21 3.14
CA GLN A 120 -5.65 18.68 4.25
C GLN A 120 -4.90 17.41 3.85
N SER A 121 -3.59 17.40 4.08
CA SER A 121 -2.78 16.19 3.99
C SER A 121 -2.96 15.33 5.24
N CYS A 122 -2.94 14.01 5.08
CA CYS A 122 -2.97 13.09 6.20
C CYS A 122 -1.71 13.21 7.06
N ALA A 123 -1.82 12.84 8.33
CA ALA A 123 -0.68 12.65 9.22
C ALA A 123 -0.57 11.16 9.60
N TRP A 124 0.46 10.79 10.36
CA TRP A 124 0.61 9.44 10.88
C TRP A 124 -0.08 9.28 12.24
N GLN A 125 -0.93 8.26 12.39
CA GLN A 125 -1.57 7.92 13.66
C GLN A 125 -0.95 6.67 14.32
N GLY A 126 -0.41 5.74 13.53
CA GLY A 126 0.21 4.50 14.02
C GLY A 126 1.27 4.01 13.05
N VAL A 127 2.05 2.97 13.42
CA VAL A 127 3.28 2.55 12.71
C VAL A 127 3.12 2.52 11.19
N ASN A 128 2.03 1.93 10.68
CA ASN A 128 1.74 1.91 9.25
C ASN A 128 0.30 2.34 8.94
N THR A 129 -0.23 3.35 9.66
CA THR A 129 -1.60 3.84 9.47
C THR A 129 -1.61 5.37 9.50
N CYS A 130 -2.09 5.98 8.41
CA CYS A 130 -2.32 7.42 8.33
C CYS A 130 -3.68 7.80 8.93
N THR A 131 -3.86 9.05 9.34
CA THR A 131 -5.07 9.58 9.97
C THR A 131 -6.33 9.38 9.13
N ARG A 132 -6.21 9.35 7.80
CA ARG A 132 -7.34 9.09 6.90
C ARG A 132 -7.86 7.64 7.02
N CYS A 133 -6.96 6.67 7.21
CA CYS A 133 -7.33 5.25 7.31
C CYS A 133 -7.68 4.79 8.73
N VAL A 134 -7.61 5.67 9.74
CA VAL A 134 -7.92 5.34 11.14
C VAL A 134 -9.41 5.02 11.33
N GLY A 135 -10.29 5.53 10.46
CA GLY A 135 -11.74 5.37 10.55
C GLY A 135 -12.38 4.46 9.51
N GLU A 136 -11.62 3.94 8.55
CA GLU A 136 -12.16 3.04 7.52
C GLU A 136 -11.94 1.59 7.97
N PRO A 137 -13.00 0.79 8.23
CA PRO A 137 -12.82 -0.63 8.47
C PRO A 137 -12.13 -1.21 7.24
N THR A 138 -11.02 -1.92 7.46
CA THR A 138 -10.33 -2.71 6.45
C THR A 138 -11.37 -3.55 5.70
N VAL A 139 -11.75 -3.13 4.49
CA VAL A 139 -12.69 -3.88 3.67
C VAL A 139 -12.03 -5.23 3.39
N PRO A 140 -12.61 -6.35 3.84
CA PRO A 140 -12.05 -7.65 3.54
C PRO A 140 -12.10 -7.85 2.03
N VAL A 141 -10.92 -8.04 1.43
CA VAL A 141 -10.77 -8.43 0.03
C VAL A 141 -11.36 -9.84 -0.08
N GLN A 142 -12.60 -9.95 -0.56
CA GLN A 142 -13.14 -11.24 -0.99
C GLN A 142 -12.46 -11.64 -2.30
N GLN A 143 -12.02 -12.90 -2.32
CA GLN A 143 -11.29 -13.58 -3.40
C GLN A 143 -12.16 -13.76 -4.63
#